data_AF-A0A7X3NZG3-F1
#
_entry.id   AF-A0A7X3NZG3-F1
#
_cell.length_a   1.000
_cell.length_b   1.000
_cell.length_c   1.000
_cell.angle_alpha   90.00
_cell.angle_beta   90.00
_cell.angle_gamma   90.00
#
_symmetry.space_group_name_H-M   'P 1'
#
loop_
_entity.id
_entity.type
_entity.pdbx_description
1 polymer ?
#
loop_
_entity_poly.entity_id
_entity_poly.type
_entity_poly.pdbx_seq_one_letter_code
_entity_poly.pdbx_strand_id
1 'polypeptide(L)'
;MIKIIDNKVNLTAFDPKDINGLGEWVKAHTEGGGNTLILTGITPSTIYPINNGKPDGSPLEEFLDAGNTIFNTGEYTFYTSEGPDETNGQAALPNIIDVPKAFVWMNRGPDAWAANPVEMTPTQEGKDLIPSLKKYNTSYPFHLDDYDRSPWELEIALAENDDADPRVDPAVLYNKDTGGRLGIFVQTYVGDVPHPGVSWGNIMGEFIVNYYLPEVLSVEPTGKLTTTWGDLKSSK
;
A
#
# COMPACT_ATOMS: atom_id res chain seq x y z
N MET A 1 -2.03 -2.69 20.64
CA MET A 1 -1.59 -1.65 19.69
C MET A 1 -1.65 -0.25 20.30
N ILE A 2 -2.82 0.30 20.66
CA ILE A 2 -2.96 1.70 21.13
C ILE A 2 -1.99 2.07 22.28
N LYS A 3 -1.81 1.20 23.29
CA LYS A 3 -0.86 1.46 24.39
C LYS A 3 0.63 1.48 23.99
N ILE A 4 1.00 0.83 22.88
CA ILE A 4 2.40 0.70 22.43
C ILE A 4 2.86 1.99 21.72
N ILE A 5 1.90 2.67 21.09
CA ILE A 5 2.10 3.91 20.33
C ILE A 5 1.72 5.16 21.14
N ASP A 6 1.21 4.97 22.36
CA ASP A 6 0.79 6.05 23.25
C ASP A 6 1.95 7.00 23.55
N ASN A 7 1.70 8.31 23.40
CA ASN A 7 2.69 9.39 23.47
C ASN A 7 3.89 9.30 22.50
N LYS A 8 3.85 8.38 21.52
CA LYS A 8 4.89 8.26 20.49
C LYS A 8 4.46 8.79 19.13
N VAL A 9 3.16 8.85 18.88
CA VAL A 9 2.58 9.33 17.62
C VAL A 9 1.37 10.19 17.91
N ASN A 10 1.07 11.11 16.99
CA ASN A 10 -0.22 11.77 16.93
C ASN A 10 -1.17 10.88 16.12
N LEU A 11 -2.24 10.39 16.74
CA LEU A 11 -3.25 9.55 16.07
C LEU A 11 -4.54 10.34 15.88
N THR A 12 -4.96 10.48 14.63
CA THR A 12 -6.28 11.02 14.27
C THR A 12 -7.07 9.93 13.56
N ALA A 13 -8.31 9.69 14.01
CA ALA A 13 -9.24 8.81 13.32
C ALA A 13 -10.40 9.66 12.80
N PHE A 14 -10.62 9.60 11.48
CA PHE A 14 -11.72 10.30 10.83
C PHE A 14 -12.96 9.40 10.79
N ASP A 15 -14.14 9.97 11.02
CA ASP A 15 -15.40 9.28 10.73
C ASP A 15 -15.46 9.02 9.22
N PRO A 16 -15.96 7.86 8.74
CA PRO A 16 -16.08 7.59 7.31
C PRO A 16 -16.87 8.65 6.52
N LYS A 17 -17.72 9.44 7.18
CA LYS A 17 -18.47 10.54 6.57
C LYS A 17 -17.70 11.87 6.55
N ASP A 18 -16.61 11.99 7.30
CA ASP A 18 -15.79 13.20 7.37
C ASP A 18 -14.69 13.21 6.29
N ILE A 19 -15.11 13.06 5.04
CA ILE A 19 -14.20 13.11 3.89
C ILE A 19 -13.55 14.48 3.73
N ASN A 20 -14.23 15.55 4.19
CA ASN A 20 -13.72 16.91 4.14
C ASN A 20 -12.62 17.13 5.18
N GLY A 21 -12.84 16.71 6.43
CA GLY A 21 -11.82 16.80 7.48
C GLY A 21 -10.56 15.99 7.14
N LEU A 22 -10.73 14.79 6.57
CA LEU A 22 -9.59 14.03 6.04
C LEU A 22 -8.88 14.80 4.91
N GLY A 23 -9.64 15.38 3.97
CA GLY A 23 -9.08 16.13 2.85
C GLY A 23 -8.30 17.37 3.28
N GLU A 24 -8.81 18.11 4.27
CA GLU A 24 -8.10 19.24 4.88
C GLU A 24 -6.82 18.79 5.59
N TRP A 25 -6.88 17.68 6.32
CA TRP A 25 -5.70 17.11 6.98
C TRP A 25 -4.64 16.71 5.96
N VAL A 26 -4.99 15.96 4.90
CA VAL A 26 -4.03 15.54 3.87
C VAL A 26 -3.35 16.75 3.23
N LYS A 27 -4.12 17.78 2.83
CA LYS A 27 -3.58 19.02 2.25
C LYS A 27 -2.65 19.79 3.20
N ALA A 28 -2.89 19.72 4.50
CA ALA A 28 -2.05 20.38 5.49
C ALA A 28 -0.72 19.63 5.76
N HIS A 29 -0.56 18.40 5.24
CA HIS A 29 0.60 17.55 5.47
C HIS A 29 1.34 17.20 4.16
N THR A 30 1.28 18.07 3.14
CA THR A 30 2.02 17.94 1.88
C THR A 30 3.43 18.56 1.94
N GLU A 31 3.96 18.76 3.15
CA GLU A 31 5.32 19.27 3.38
C GLU A 31 5.99 18.53 4.54
N GLY A 32 7.31 18.34 4.47
CA GLY A 32 8.14 17.90 5.59
C GLY A 32 8.15 16.39 5.91
N GLY A 33 7.32 15.59 5.25
CA GLY A 33 7.30 14.13 5.38
C GLY A 33 6.94 13.61 6.77
N GLY A 34 7.10 12.30 6.97
CA GLY A 34 6.97 11.64 8.28
C GLY A 34 5.55 11.42 8.78
N ASN A 35 4.52 11.85 8.02
CA ASN A 35 3.13 11.53 8.31
C ASN A 35 2.77 10.16 7.73
N THR A 36 1.77 9.52 8.30
CA THR A 36 1.27 8.23 7.81
C THR A 36 -0.23 8.27 7.66
N LEU A 37 -0.71 7.95 6.47
CA LEU A 37 -2.13 7.85 6.14
C LEU A 37 -2.50 6.37 5.97
N ILE A 38 -3.51 5.91 6.70
CA ILE A 38 -4.08 4.57 6.53
C ILE A 38 -5.43 4.71 5.83
N LEU A 39 -5.53 4.18 4.61
CA LEU A 39 -6.75 4.18 3.82
C LEU A 39 -7.35 2.77 3.78
N THR A 40 -8.63 2.68 4.13
CA THR A 40 -9.39 1.42 4.12
C THR A 40 -10.50 1.49 3.08
N GLY A 41 -10.40 0.71 2.01
CA GLY A 41 -11.41 0.66 0.95
C GLY A 41 -11.38 1.89 0.04
N ILE A 42 -12.54 2.55 -0.09
CA ILE A 42 -12.74 3.64 -1.06
C ILE A 42 -11.93 4.88 -0.68
N THR A 43 -11.13 5.36 -1.63
CA THR A 43 -10.34 6.60 -1.51
C THR A 43 -11.27 7.80 -1.71
N PRO A 44 -11.38 8.71 -0.73
CA PRO A 44 -12.30 9.85 -0.82
C PRO A 44 -11.99 10.81 -1.97
N SER A 45 -13.03 11.35 -2.60
CA SER A 45 -12.87 12.29 -3.74
C SER A 45 -12.16 13.59 -3.36
N THR A 46 -12.18 13.94 -2.07
CA THR A 46 -11.54 15.13 -1.50
C THR A 46 -10.02 15.10 -1.56
N ILE A 47 -9.42 13.91 -1.69
CA ILE A 47 -7.97 13.70 -1.79
C ILE A 47 -7.53 13.15 -3.15
N TYR A 48 -8.42 12.47 -3.89
CA TYR A 48 -8.23 12.14 -5.29
C TYR A 48 -9.56 12.27 -6.06
N PRO A 49 -9.72 13.26 -6.95
CA PRO A 49 -11.00 13.52 -7.62
C PRO A 49 -11.52 12.35 -8.47
N ILE A 50 -12.85 12.18 -8.49
CA ILE A 50 -13.54 11.21 -9.35
C ILE A 50 -13.15 11.38 -10.82
N ASN A 51 -13.31 10.31 -11.61
CA ASN A 51 -13.00 10.29 -13.06
C ASN A 51 -11.56 10.69 -13.40
N ASN A 52 -10.61 10.54 -12.46
CA ASN A 52 -9.23 11.00 -12.63
C ASN A 52 -9.15 12.51 -12.95
N GLY A 53 -10.03 13.32 -12.34
CA GLY A 53 -10.14 14.74 -12.63
C GLY A 53 -8.91 15.58 -12.28
N LYS A 54 -7.96 15.00 -11.53
CA LYS A 54 -6.64 15.57 -11.25
C LYS A 54 -5.61 14.43 -11.26
N PRO A 55 -5.14 14.00 -12.45
CA PRO A 55 -4.23 12.86 -12.59
C PRO A 55 -2.79 13.19 -12.17
N ASP A 56 -2.47 14.48 -11.99
CA ASP A 56 -1.18 15.00 -11.55
C ASP A 56 -1.46 16.13 -10.54
N GLY A 57 -0.66 16.18 -9.48
CA GLY A 57 -0.76 17.09 -8.34
C GLY A 57 -1.99 16.86 -7.47
N SER A 58 -2.59 15.67 -7.43
CA SER A 58 -3.71 15.43 -6.50
C SER A 58 -3.25 15.62 -5.04
N PRO A 59 -4.12 16.01 -4.08
CA PRO A 59 -3.70 16.11 -2.68
C PRO A 59 -3.06 14.83 -2.12
N LEU A 60 -3.52 13.66 -2.58
CA LEU A 60 -2.97 12.37 -2.17
C LEU A 60 -1.56 12.11 -2.71
N GLU A 61 -1.30 12.52 -3.96
CA GLU A 61 0.00 12.47 -4.62
C GLU A 61 0.97 13.47 -3.99
N GLU A 62 0.56 14.74 -3.82
CA GLU A 62 1.36 15.76 -3.12
C GLU A 62 1.70 15.32 -1.68
N PHE A 63 0.79 14.59 -1.01
CA PHE A 63 1.07 14.02 0.30
C PHE A 63 2.14 12.92 0.21
N LEU A 64 2.04 12.00 -0.75
CA LEU A 64 3.02 10.93 -0.92
C LEU A 64 4.41 11.48 -1.30
N ASP A 65 4.45 12.45 -2.21
CA ASP A 65 5.66 13.09 -2.70
C ASP A 65 6.34 14.02 -1.69
N ALA A 66 5.63 14.42 -0.64
CA ALA A 66 6.22 15.11 0.50
C ALA A 66 7.08 14.19 1.38
N GLY A 67 7.22 12.90 1.04
CA GLY A 67 7.97 11.91 1.82
C GLY A 67 7.14 11.27 2.94
N ASN A 68 5.82 11.26 2.80
CA ASN A 68 4.92 10.60 3.74
C ASN A 68 4.67 9.13 3.34
N THR A 69 4.03 8.40 4.24
CA THR A 69 3.67 6.99 4.04
C THR A 69 2.17 6.84 3.85
N ILE A 70 1.75 6.02 2.90
CA ILE A 70 0.38 5.55 2.75
C ILE A 70 0.34 4.03 2.93
N PHE A 71 -0.51 3.55 3.82
CA PHE A 71 -0.91 2.15 3.87
C PHE A 71 -2.33 2.01 3.35
N ASN A 72 -2.52 1.18 2.33
CA ASN A 72 -3.80 0.94 1.68
C ASN A 72 -4.22 -0.52 1.86
N THR A 73 -5.50 -0.74 2.16
CA THR A 73 -6.07 -2.07 2.42
C THR A 73 -7.52 -2.12 1.97
N GLY A 74 -8.03 -3.33 1.68
CA GLY A 74 -9.42 -3.53 1.26
C GLY A 74 -9.53 -3.63 -0.27
N GLU A 75 -10.38 -2.81 -0.87
CA GLU A 75 -10.65 -2.80 -2.31
C GLU A 75 -9.60 -1.96 -3.07
N TYR A 76 -9.39 -2.27 -4.37
CA TYR A 76 -8.31 -1.83 -5.27
C TYR A 76 -7.60 -0.51 -4.89
N THR A 77 -6.26 -0.50 -4.90
CA THR A 77 -5.44 0.63 -4.44
C THR A 77 -5.86 1.96 -5.09
N PHE A 78 -6.23 2.92 -4.24
CA PHE A 78 -6.73 4.23 -4.62
C PHE A 78 -8.03 4.27 -5.41
N TYR A 79 -8.82 3.20 -5.38
CA TYR A 79 -10.13 3.20 -6.02
C TYR A 79 -11.06 4.22 -5.35
N THR A 80 -11.59 5.13 -6.16
CA THR A 80 -12.53 6.18 -5.75
C THR A 80 -13.89 5.86 -6.34
N SER A 81 -14.95 5.98 -5.53
CA SER A 81 -16.33 5.89 -5.98
C SER A 81 -17.22 6.71 -5.06
N GLU A 82 -17.94 7.67 -5.63
CA GLU A 82 -19.05 8.38 -4.96
C GLU A 82 -20.40 8.07 -5.63
N GLY A 83 -20.47 6.93 -6.32
CA GLY A 83 -21.65 6.50 -7.07
C GLY A 83 -21.31 5.45 -8.14
N PRO A 84 -22.32 4.86 -8.80
CA PRO A 84 -22.12 3.81 -9.80
C PRO A 84 -21.37 4.28 -11.06
N ASP A 85 -21.42 5.57 -11.38
CA ASP A 85 -20.89 6.14 -12.64
C ASP A 85 -19.61 6.98 -12.43
N GLU A 86 -19.06 7.02 -11.21
CA GLU A 86 -18.03 7.99 -10.80
C GLU A 86 -16.76 7.29 -10.30
N THR A 87 -16.29 6.30 -11.05
CA THR A 87 -15.12 5.50 -10.67
C THR A 87 -13.89 5.93 -11.47
N ASN A 88 -12.72 5.86 -10.82
CA ASN A 88 -11.43 6.14 -11.46
C ASN A 88 -10.85 4.93 -12.22
N GLY A 89 -11.51 3.78 -12.11
CA GLY A 89 -11.04 2.52 -12.69
C GLY A 89 -9.66 2.15 -12.15
N GLN A 90 -8.74 1.80 -13.06
CA GLN A 90 -7.38 1.36 -12.72
C GLN A 90 -6.35 2.51 -12.75
N ALA A 91 -6.77 3.74 -13.08
CA ALA A 91 -5.83 4.82 -13.42
C ALA A 91 -5.28 5.58 -12.21
N ALA A 92 -5.89 5.46 -11.03
CA ALA A 92 -5.45 6.25 -9.88
C ALA A 92 -4.08 5.86 -9.35
N LEU A 93 -3.79 4.56 -9.22
CA LEU A 93 -2.46 4.10 -8.81
C LEU A 93 -1.34 4.64 -9.71
N PRO A 94 -1.33 4.43 -11.04
CA PRO A 94 -0.24 4.91 -11.89
C PRO A 94 -0.13 6.43 -11.94
N ASN A 95 -1.23 7.16 -11.73
CA ASN A 95 -1.25 8.63 -11.61
C ASN A 95 -0.59 9.09 -10.30
N ILE A 96 -1.06 8.59 -9.15
CA ILE A 96 -0.63 9.05 -7.81
C ILE A 96 0.84 8.73 -7.52
N ILE A 97 1.42 7.70 -8.15
CA ILE A 97 2.80 7.29 -7.90
C ILE A 97 3.75 7.59 -9.07
N ASP A 98 3.26 8.21 -10.14
CA ASP A 98 4.02 8.50 -11.37
C ASP A 98 4.69 7.28 -12.02
N VAL A 99 4.01 6.14 -12.00
CA VAL A 99 4.47 4.91 -12.66
C VAL A 99 3.39 4.47 -13.65
N PRO A 100 3.48 4.85 -14.94
CA PRO A 100 2.43 4.59 -15.93
C PRO A 100 2.05 3.11 -16.11
N LYS A 101 2.95 2.19 -15.74
CA LYS A 101 2.72 0.75 -15.80
C LYS A 101 2.11 0.16 -14.54
N ALA A 102 2.15 0.89 -13.43
CA ALA A 102 1.79 0.37 -12.12
C ALA A 102 0.35 -0.13 -12.11
N PHE A 103 0.22 -1.32 -11.55
CA PHE A 103 -0.98 -2.11 -11.66
C PHE A 103 -1.00 -3.12 -10.52
N VAL A 104 -2.19 -3.39 -9.96
CA VAL A 104 -2.33 -4.38 -8.89
C VAL A 104 -3.29 -5.52 -9.22
N TRP A 105 -4.08 -5.48 -10.30
CA TRP A 105 -5.03 -6.56 -10.56
C TRP A 105 -4.33 -7.91 -10.82
N MET A 106 -4.93 -9.02 -10.41
CA MET A 106 -4.36 -10.37 -10.55
C MET A 106 -4.01 -10.79 -11.98
N ASN A 107 -4.62 -10.21 -13.01
CA ASN A 107 -4.21 -10.37 -14.40
C ASN A 107 -4.22 -9.01 -15.11
N ARG A 108 -3.47 -8.86 -16.20
CA ARG A 108 -3.50 -7.65 -17.03
C ARG A 108 -4.59 -7.74 -18.09
N GLY A 109 -5.21 -6.59 -18.37
CA GLY A 109 -6.18 -6.43 -19.45
C GLY A 109 -7.58 -6.02 -18.96
N PRO A 110 -8.49 -5.69 -19.89
CA PRO A 110 -9.87 -5.38 -19.56
C PRO A 110 -10.56 -6.65 -19.02
N ASP A 111 -11.24 -6.53 -17.88
CA ASP A 111 -11.97 -7.63 -17.22
C ASP A 111 -11.09 -8.85 -16.88
N ALA A 112 -9.90 -8.58 -16.36
CA ALA A 112 -8.88 -9.57 -16.01
C ALA A 112 -9.19 -10.36 -14.72
N TRP A 113 -10.45 -10.47 -14.33
CA TRP A 113 -10.87 -11.29 -13.19
C TRP A 113 -10.56 -12.77 -13.48
N ALA A 114 -9.99 -13.46 -12.50
CA ALA A 114 -9.81 -14.91 -12.56
C ALA A 114 -10.41 -15.57 -11.31
N ALA A 115 -10.91 -16.79 -11.51
CA ALA A 115 -11.52 -17.58 -10.44
C ALA A 115 -10.52 -18.00 -9.35
N ASN A 116 -9.22 -18.01 -9.67
CA ASN A 116 -8.15 -18.33 -8.74
C ASN A 116 -7.28 -17.07 -8.56
N PRO A 117 -7.47 -16.29 -7.48
CA PRO A 117 -6.59 -15.17 -7.17
C PRO A 117 -5.18 -15.66 -6.83
N VAL A 118 -4.24 -14.73 -6.75
CA VAL A 118 -2.82 -15.04 -6.55
C VAL A 118 -2.60 -15.54 -5.14
N GLU A 119 -2.00 -16.71 -4.99
CA GLU A 119 -1.63 -17.24 -3.68
C GLU A 119 -0.36 -16.55 -3.18
N MET A 120 -0.42 -16.04 -1.95
CA MET A 120 0.68 -15.41 -1.24
C MET A 120 1.14 -16.29 -0.09
N THR A 121 2.43 -16.59 -0.07
CA THR A 121 3.09 -17.35 1.00
C THR A 121 3.93 -16.40 1.84
N PRO A 122 3.79 -16.40 3.19
CA PRO A 122 4.61 -15.56 4.05
C PRO A 122 6.10 -15.82 3.87
N THR A 123 6.86 -14.74 3.65
CA THR A 123 8.33 -14.74 3.63
C THR A 123 8.86 -15.04 5.05
N GLN A 124 10.19 -15.19 5.20
CA GLN A 124 10.76 -15.34 6.53
C GLN A 124 10.55 -14.08 7.36
N GLU A 125 10.81 -12.91 6.78
CA GLU A 125 10.55 -11.59 7.37
C GLU A 125 9.07 -11.43 7.74
N GLY A 126 8.15 -11.85 6.88
CA GLY A 126 6.72 -11.84 7.16
C GLY A 126 6.33 -12.68 8.37
N LYS A 127 6.90 -13.88 8.53
CA LYS A 127 6.66 -14.74 9.70
C LYS A 127 7.19 -14.13 10.99
N ASP A 128 8.35 -13.49 10.92
CA ASP A 128 9.02 -12.92 12.09
C ASP A 128 8.36 -11.62 12.54
N LEU A 129 7.97 -10.75 11.60
CA LEU A 129 7.38 -9.44 11.87
C LEU A 129 5.86 -9.49 12.04
N ILE A 130 5.18 -10.44 11.40
CA ILE A 130 3.72 -10.56 11.38
C ILE A 130 3.31 -12.01 11.65
N PRO A 131 3.40 -12.49 12.91
CA PRO A 131 3.05 -13.88 13.26
C PRO A 131 1.61 -14.28 12.92
N SER A 132 0.71 -13.31 12.75
CA SER A 132 -0.66 -13.56 12.31
C SER A 132 -0.80 -13.80 10.80
N LEU A 133 0.22 -13.47 10.01
CA LEU A 133 0.23 -13.63 8.56
C LEU A 133 0.26 -15.11 8.20
N LYS A 134 -0.72 -15.52 7.39
CA LYS A 134 -0.87 -16.88 6.89
C LYS A 134 -0.92 -16.83 5.37
N LYS A 135 -0.71 -17.98 4.75
CA LYS A 135 -0.99 -18.15 3.32
C LYS A 135 -2.42 -17.72 3.01
N TYR A 136 -2.59 -16.95 1.94
CA TYR A 136 -3.89 -16.41 1.52
C TYR A 136 -3.90 -16.10 0.03
N ASN A 137 -5.09 -15.86 -0.52
CA ASN A 137 -5.25 -15.45 -1.91
C ASN A 137 -5.60 -13.96 -1.98
N THR A 138 -4.98 -13.25 -2.90
CA THR A 138 -5.17 -11.82 -3.13
C THR A 138 -5.48 -11.54 -4.60
N SER A 139 -6.34 -10.56 -4.81
CA SER A 139 -6.70 -10.08 -6.14
C SER A 139 -5.85 -8.88 -6.56
N TYR A 140 -5.16 -8.26 -5.59
CA TYR A 140 -4.51 -6.95 -5.72
C TYR A 140 -3.05 -6.91 -5.27
N PRO A 141 -2.17 -7.82 -5.72
CA PRO A 141 -0.77 -7.74 -5.33
C PRO A 141 0.02 -6.71 -6.13
N PHE A 142 1.14 -6.26 -5.60
CA PHE A 142 2.10 -5.53 -6.41
C PHE A 142 2.70 -6.42 -7.50
N HIS A 143 2.77 -5.89 -8.72
CA HIS A 143 3.51 -6.48 -9.84
C HIS A 143 4.89 -5.87 -9.87
N LEU A 144 5.88 -6.62 -9.40
CA LEU A 144 7.23 -6.12 -9.14
C LEU A 144 7.90 -5.52 -10.39
N ASP A 145 7.71 -6.15 -11.56
CA ASP A 145 8.29 -5.70 -12.83
C ASP A 145 7.67 -4.38 -13.37
N ASP A 146 6.57 -3.87 -12.81
CA ASP A 146 6.00 -2.58 -13.23
C ASP A 146 6.83 -1.37 -12.79
N TYR A 147 7.59 -1.55 -11.70
CA TYR A 147 8.39 -0.51 -11.08
C TYR A 147 9.80 -0.43 -11.68
N ASP A 148 10.14 -1.31 -12.64
CA ASP A 148 11.41 -1.28 -13.36
C ASP A 148 11.62 0.07 -14.05
N ARG A 149 12.72 0.74 -13.68
CA ARG A 149 13.12 2.09 -14.14
C ARG A 149 12.23 3.22 -13.62
N SER A 150 11.52 2.99 -12.52
CA SER A 150 10.90 4.04 -11.70
C SER A 150 11.78 4.35 -10.47
N PRO A 151 11.51 5.44 -9.73
CA PRO A 151 12.22 5.72 -8.47
C PRO A 151 11.76 4.82 -7.30
N TRP A 152 10.71 4.01 -7.50
CA TRP A 152 10.16 3.10 -6.52
C TRP A 152 10.96 1.81 -6.42
N GLU A 153 11.30 1.42 -5.20
CA GLU A 153 11.95 0.14 -4.89
C GLU A 153 11.18 -0.62 -3.84
N LEU A 154 11.27 -1.95 -3.87
CA LEU A 154 10.74 -2.79 -2.80
C LEU A 154 11.53 -2.54 -1.51
N GLU A 155 10.87 -1.99 -0.49
CA GLU A 155 11.45 -1.83 0.84
C GLU A 155 11.36 -3.14 1.62
N ILE A 156 10.19 -3.78 1.60
CA ILE A 156 9.98 -5.06 2.29
C ILE A 156 8.81 -5.83 1.65
N ALA A 157 9.00 -7.15 1.47
CA ALA A 157 7.94 -8.09 1.10
C ALA A 157 7.68 -9.04 2.29
N LEU A 158 6.42 -9.10 2.72
CA LEU A 158 5.99 -9.91 3.87
C LEU A 158 5.35 -11.22 3.40
N ALA A 159 4.83 -11.26 2.18
CA ALA A 159 4.47 -12.48 1.48
C ALA A 159 4.66 -12.31 -0.03
N GLU A 160 4.90 -13.43 -0.70
CA GLU A 160 5.23 -13.51 -2.12
C GLU A 160 4.54 -14.73 -2.76
N ASN A 161 4.36 -14.69 -4.08
CA ASN A 161 3.95 -15.87 -4.85
C ASN A 161 5.18 -16.69 -5.30
N ASP A 162 4.96 -17.95 -5.65
CA ASP A 162 6.00 -18.88 -6.12
C ASP A 162 6.10 -18.98 -7.66
N ASP A 163 5.49 -18.04 -8.38
CA ASP A 163 5.41 -18.08 -9.84
C ASP A 163 6.56 -17.36 -10.56
N ALA A 164 6.64 -17.57 -11.89
CA ALA A 164 7.56 -16.87 -12.78
C ALA A 164 7.29 -15.35 -12.94
N ASP A 165 6.15 -14.87 -12.44
CA ASP A 165 5.74 -13.47 -12.39
C ASP A 165 5.75 -13.03 -10.92
N PRO A 166 6.87 -12.44 -10.43
CA PRO A 166 7.03 -12.13 -9.01
C PRO A 166 6.06 -11.05 -8.55
N ARG A 167 5.30 -11.37 -7.52
CA ARG A 167 4.26 -10.53 -6.92
C ARG A 167 4.32 -10.60 -5.42
N VAL A 168 3.98 -9.49 -4.78
CA VAL A 168 4.05 -9.38 -3.32
C VAL A 168 2.82 -8.67 -2.76
N ASP A 169 2.34 -9.20 -1.64
CA ASP A 169 1.29 -8.63 -0.80
C ASP A 169 1.25 -9.47 0.49
N PRO A 170 1.39 -8.87 1.69
CA PRO A 170 1.64 -7.46 1.96
C PRO A 170 3.08 -7.05 1.64
N ALA A 171 3.27 -5.80 1.23
CA ALA A 171 4.59 -5.23 0.97
C ALA A 171 4.58 -3.70 1.07
N VAL A 172 5.77 -3.11 1.18
CA VAL A 172 5.98 -1.66 1.11
C VAL A 172 6.97 -1.34 0.00
N LEU A 173 6.62 -0.38 -0.84
CA LEU A 173 7.51 0.27 -1.79
C LEU A 173 7.98 1.61 -1.24
N TYR A 174 9.23 1.97 -1.51
CA TYR A 174 9.86 3.23 -1.13
C TYR A 174 10.29 4.00 -2.38
N ASN A 175 9.88 5.26 -2.49
CA ASN A 175 10.31 6.17 -3.54
C ASN A 175 11.61 6.86 -3.11
N LYS A 176 12.70 6.60 -3.83
CA LYS A 176 14.02 7.17 -3.48
C LYS A 176 14.16 8.66 -3.76
N ASP A 177 13.34 9.22 -4.63
CA ASP A 177 13.43 10.62 -5.01
C ASP A 177 12.68 11.50 -4.00
N THR A 178 11.53 11.03 -3.50
CA THR A 178 10.65 11.78 -2.60
C THR A 178 10.73 11.33 -1.14
N GLY A 179 11.21 10.12 -0.88
CA GLY A 179 11.15 9.47 0.43
C GLY A 179 9.78 8.88 0.77
N GLY A 180 8.81 8.96 -0.16
CA GLY A 180 7.45 8.47 0.04
C GLY A 180 7.39 6.94 0.14
N ARG A 181 6.41 6.42 0.89
CA ARG A 181 6.19 4.98 1.02
C ARG A 181 4.77 4.60 0.68
N LEU A 182 4.60 3.54 -0.09
CA LEU A 182 3.30 2.94 -0.37
C LEU A 182 3.30 1.49 0.09
N GLY A 183 2.52 1.19 1.12
CA GLY A 183 2.24 -0.17 1.55
C GLY A 183 0.87 -0.64 1.10
N ILE A 184 0.81 -1.85 0.57
CA ILE A 184 -0.44 -2.58 0.33
C ILE A 184 -0.52 -3.72 1.33
N PHE A 185 -1.66 -3.79 2.03
CA PHE A 185 -1.88 -4.80 3.07
C PHE A 185 -3.18 -5.56 2.80
N VAL A 186 -3.05 -6.75 2.22
CA VAL A 186 -4.15 -7.70 2.00
C VAL A 186 -5.31 -7.02 1.26
N GLN A 187 -5.20 -6.91 -0.05
CA GLN A 187 -6.24 -6.28 -0.85
C GLN A 187 -7.03 -7.34 -1.65
N THR A 188 -8.36 -7.30 -1.58
CA THR A 188 -9.20 -8.32 -2.20
C THR A 188 -10.39 -7.67 -2.89
N TYR A 189 -10.83 -8.27 -4.00
CA TYR A 189 -12.03 -7.84 -4.71
C TYR A 189 -13.26 -8.02 -3.80
N VAL A 190 -14.29 -7.20 -3.97
CA VAL A 190 -15.55 -7.19 -3.19
C VAL A 190 -16.17 -8.58 -2.98
N GLY A 191 -15.90 -9.56 -3.85
CA GLY A 191 -16.35 -10.96 -3.71
C GLY A 191 -15.36 -11.94 -3.07
N ASP A 192 -14.10 -11.57 -2.96
CA ASP A 192 -13.02 -12.39 -2.43
C ASP A 192 -12.82 -12.01 -0.96
N VAL A 193 -13.35 -12.82 -0.05
CA VAL A 193 -12.99 -12.70 1.37
C VAL A 193 -11.60 -13.31 1.52
N PRO A 194 -10.58 -12.60 2.04
CA PRO A 194 -9.32 -13.25 2.34
C PRO A 194 -9.58 -14.40 3.30
N HIS A 195 -8.71 -15.42 3.29
CA HIS A 195 -8.85 -16.60 4.13
C HIS A 195 -9.36 -16.22 5.54
N PRO A 196 -10.40 -16.85 6.12
CA PRO A 196 -11.07 -16.36 7.33
C PRO A 196 -10.17 -16.26 8.58
N GLY A 197 -8.99 -16.88 8.52
CA GLY A 197 -7.93 -16.74 9.52
C GLY A 197 -6.97 -15.56 9.33
N VAL A 198 -7.20 -14.69 8.34
CA VAL A 198 -6.42 -13.49 8.00
C VAL A 198 -7.19 -12.26 8.45
N SER A 199 -6.52 -11.38 9.21
CA SER A 199 -7.09 -10.14 9.71
C SER A 199 -6.22 -8.98 9.27
N TRP A 200 -6.78 -8.09 8.44
CA TRP A 200 -6.15 -6.84 8.00
C TRP A 200 -5.56 -6.05 9.18
N GLY A 201 -6.37 -5.88 10.24
CA GLY A 201 -5.98 -5.11 11.41
C GLY A 201 -4.85 -5.75 12.23
N ASN A 202 -4.81 -7.09 12.31
CA ASN A 202 -3.69 -7.77 12.98
C ASN A 202 -2.41 -7.66 12.16
N ILE A 203 -2.49 -7.91 10.85
CA ILE A 203 -1.34 -7.88 9.95
C ILE A 203 -0.70 -6.49 9.91
N MET A 204 -1.49 -5.47 9.59
CA MET A 204 -1.00 -4.09 9.54
C MET A 204 -0.56 -3.60 10.93
N GLY A 205 -1.25 -4.05 11.98
CA GLY A 205 -0.92 -3.75 13.36
C GLY A 205 0.42 -4.27 13.84
N GLU A 206 0.68 -5.55 13.57
CA GLU A 206 1.94 -6.22 13.87
C GLU A 206 3.07 -5.61 13.04
N PHE A 207 2.85 -5.35 11.74
CA PHE A 207 3.81 -4.63 10.90
C PHE A 207 4.19 -3.26 11.48
N ILE A 208 3.19 -2.46 11.84
CA ILE A 208 3.41 -1.11 12.38
C ILE A 208 4.24 -1.20 13.67
N VAL A 209 3.90 -2.11 14.57
CA VAL A 209 4.56 -2.20 15.88
C VAL A 209 5.96 -2.82 15.79
N ASN A 210 6.13 -3.85 14.96
CA ASN A 210 7.35 -4.65 14.93
C ASN A 210 8.39 -4.13 13.94
N TYR A 211 7.97 -3.39 12.91
CA TYR A 211 8.86 -2.87 11.86
C TYR A 211 8.78 -1.35 11.71
N TYR A 212 7.63 -0.84 11.29
CA TYR A 212 7.54 0.52 10.77
C TYR A 212 7.78 1.58 11.85
N LEU A 213 7.12 1.46 13.01
CA LEU A 213 7.29 2.41 14.10
C LEU A 213 8.73 2.42 14.66
N PRO A 214 9.37 1.26 14.92
CA PRO A 214 10.80 1.23 15.23
C PRO A 214 11.68 1.92 14.19
N GLU A 215 11.42 1.71 12.89
CA GLU A 215 12.20 2.28 11.80
C GLU A 215 12.08 3.82 11.73
N VAL A 216 10.86 4.35 11.79
CA VAL A 216 10.64 5.81 11.68
C VAL A 216 10.99 6.57 12.96
N LEU A 217 11.00 5.90 14.13
CA LEU A 217 11.41 6.51 15.40
C LEU A 217 12.91 6.35 15.69
N SER A 218 13.61 5.40 15.07
CA SER A 218 15.05 5.29 15.18
C SER A 218 15.73 6.40 14.39
N VAL A 219 15.94 7.55 15.02
CA VAL A 219 16.87 8.57 14.54
C VAL A 219 18.29 8.01 14.63
N GLU A 220 18.71 7.28 13.58
CA GLU A 220 20.06 7.05 13.06
C GLU A 220 19.86 6.15 11.82
N PRO A 221 20.41 6.49 10.64
CA PRO A 221 20.22 5.70 9.43
C PRO A 221 20.99 4.39 9.59
N THR A 222 20.39 3.39 10.22
CA THR A 222 20.90 2.02 10.17
C THR A 222 20.80 1.60 8.72
N GLY A 223 21.92 1.66 8.00
CA GLY A 223 22.05 1.10 6.66
C GLY A 223 21.60 -0.35 6.73
N LYS A 224 20.37 -0.61 6.30
CA LYS A 224 19.77 -1.94 6.32
C LYS A 224 19.86 -2.53 4.94
N LEU A 225 20.16 -3.82 4.97
CA LEU A 225 20.28 -4.72 3.84
C LEU A 225 19.10 -4.51 2.89
N THR A 226 19.38 -3.85 1.77
CA THR A 226 18.51 -3.82 0.61
C THR A 226 18.38 -5.26 0.14
N THR A 227 17.22 -5.88 0.31
CA THR A 227 16.81 -6.95 -0.59
C THR A 227 16.62 -6.27 -1.94
N THR A 228 17.67 -6.27 -2.76
CA THR A 228 17.58 -5.63 -4.06
C THR A 228 16.73 -6.49 -4.97
N TRP A 229 16.10 -5.85 -5.96
CA TRP A 229 15.39 -6.54 -7.05
C TRP A 229 16.17 -7.71 -7.67
N GLY A 230 17.52 -7.64 -7.65
CA GLY A 230 18.40 -8.71 -8.11
C GLY A 230 18.45 -9.93 -7.19
N ASP A 231 18.31 -9.76 -5.88
CA ASP A 231 18.42 -10.83 -4.90
C ASP A 231 17.23 -11.80 -5.03
N LEU A 232 16.01 -11.27 -5.23
CA LEU A 232 14.79 -12.06 -5.49
C LEU A 232 14.83 -12.83 -6.82
N LYS A 233 15.51 -12.28 -7.84
CA LYS A 233 15.70 -12.97 -9.13
C LYS A 233 16.81 -14.03 -9.08
N SER A 234 17.67 -13.99 -8.07
CA SER A 234 18.85 -14.87 -7.94
C SER A 234 18.63 -16.10 -7.06
N SER A 235 17.57 -16.13 -6.24
CA SER A 235 17.17 -17.33 -5.48
C SER A 235 16.45 -18.33 -6.38
N LYS A 236 17.23 -19.10 -7.15
CA LYS A 236 16.80 -20.36 -7.80
C LYS A 236 17.79 -21.48 -7.50
#